data_AF-A0A7Y4WJE0-F1
#
_entry.id   AF-A0A7Y4WJE0-F1
#
_cell.length_a   1.000
_cell.length_b   1.000
_cell.length_c   1.000
_cell.angle_alpha   90.00
_cell.angle_beta   90.00
_cell.angle_gamma   90.00
#
_symmetry.space_group_name_H-M   'P 1'
#
loop_
_entity.id
_entity.type
_entity.pdbx_description
1 polymer ?
#
loop_
_entity_poly.entity_id
_entity_poly.type
_entity_poly.pdbx_seq_one_letter_code
_entity_poly.pdbx_strand_id
1 'polypeptide(L)'
;MIPETNNETRILRWGGVALALSIAAYLAYVYAHGGLSELTAVTTLASGSFLFFGKLVIFGGLKDGAPPIWSLALMTFLIDLVFAFALATGLLGLERSPLLGGWLKKGRARAKDVLREYPGLRRWAFFGVVAFVLLPIAGTGAITGSIVARLLGLSRLAGIGAIAMASGWAAFAFALLAQFAGEQAENMLKNPLIVAGVLGLAGALGWSAYRRVLVELRRKS
;
A
#
# COMPACT_ATOMS: atom_id res chain seq x y z
N MET A 1 13.64 -20.97 -10.07
CA MET A 1 12.27 -20.67 -10.54
C MET A 1 11.36 -21.49 -9.65
N ILE A 2 10.43 -20.89 -8.88
CA ILE A 2 9.35 -21.69 -8.27
C ILE A 2 8.51 -22.14 -9.47
N PRO A 3 8.32 -23.44 -9.70
CA PRO A 3 7.63 -23.91 -10.89
C PRO A 3 6.23 -23.30 -10.93
N GLU A 4 5.94 -22.54 -11.99
CA GLU A 4 4.61 -22.03 -12.24
C GLU A 4 3.72 -23.22 -12.57
N THR A 5 2.75 -23.49 -11.70
CA THR A 5 1.76 -24.50 -12.03
C THR A 5 0.77 -23.89 -13.03
N ASN A 6 0.32 -24.69 -13.99
CA ASN A 6 -0.73 -24.28 -14.93
C ASN A 6 -1.99 -23.75 -14.20
N ASN A 7 -2.22 -24.25 -12.98
CA ASN A 7 -3.28 -23.81 -12.07
C ASN A 7 -3.09 -22.36 -11.58
N GLU A 8 -1.89 -21.96 -11.15
CA GLU A 8 -1.66 -20.57 -10.71
C GLU A 8 -1.91 -19.56 -11.84
N THR A 9 -1.45 -19.86 -13.05
CA THR A 9 -1.67 -18.99 -14.21
C THR A 9 -3.16 -18.88 -14.55
N ARG A 10 -3.92 -19.98 -14.45
CA ARG A 10 -5.37 -19.97 -14.64
C ARG A 10 -6.07 -19.13 -13.58
N ILE A 11 -5.69 -19.28 -12.31
CA ILE A 11 -6.25 -18.50 -11.19
C ILE A 11 -5.95 -17.01 -11.38
N LEU A 12 -4.73 -16.64 -11.79
CA LEU A 12 -4.37 -15.23 -12.02
C LEU A 12 -5.18 -14.60 -13.16
N ARG A 13 -5.46 -15.34 -14.24
CA ARG A 13 -6.29 -14.84 -15.35
C ARG A 13 -7.71 -14.58 -14.88
N TRP A 14 -8.35 -15.55 -14.24
CA TRP A 14 -9.72 -15.38 -13.73
C TRP A 14 -9.79 -14.36 -12.59
N GLY A 15 -8.79 -14.31 -11.73
CA GLY A 15 -8.68 -13.30 -10.68
C GLY A 15 -8.53 -11.89 -11.24
N GLY A 16 -7.77 -11.71 -12.33
CA GLY A 16 -7.66 -10.44 -13.03
C GLY A 16 -8.98 -10.02 -13.68
N VAL A 17 -9.72 -10.96 -14.28
CA VAL A 17 -11.07 -10.69 -14.80
C VAL A 17 -12.02 -10.30 -13.68
N ALA A 18 -12.02 -11.03 -12.57
CA ALA A 18 -12.84 -10.71 -11.40
C ALA A 18 -12.51 -9.31 -10.85
N LEU A 19 -11.22 -8.95 -10.75
CA LEU A 19 -10.78 -7.63 -10.33
C LEU A 19 -11.26 -6.53 -11.27
N ALA A 20 -11.16 -6.74 -12.58
CA ALA A 20 -11.66 -5.79 -13.58
C ALA A 20 -13.19 -5.59 -13.47
N LEU A 21 -13.94 -6.68 -13.25
CA LEU A 21 -15.38 -6.62 -12.99
C LEU A 21 -15.70 -5.89 -11.68
N SER A 22 -14.92 -6.12 -10.61
CA SER A 22 -15.09 -5.39 -9.35
C SER A 22 -14.85 -3.89 -9.50
N ILE A 23 -13.84 -3.49 -10.30
CA ILE A 23 -13.57 -2.08 -10.60
C ILE A 23 -14.71 -1.48 -11.43
N ALA A 24 -15.18 -2.18 -12.45
CA ALA A 24 -16.29 -1.71 -13.27
C ALA A 24 -17.58 -1.56 -12.44
N ALA A 25 -17.89 -2.52 -11.57
CA ALA A 25 -19.01 -2.47 -10.64
C ALA A 25 -18.87 -1.31 -9.64
N TYR A 26 -17.67 -1.08 -9.11
CA TYR A 26 -17.38 0.06 -8.23
C TYR A 26 -17.60 1.40 -8.94
N LEU A 27 -17.06 1.59 -10.14
CA LEU A 27 -17.23 2.82 -10.91
C LEU A 27 -18.69 3.05 -11.31
N ALA A 28 -19.42 1.99 -11.68
CA ALA A 28 -20.85 2.05 -11.95
C ALA A 28 -21.65 2.44 -10.70
N TYR A 29 -21.28 1.91 -9.53
CA TYR A 29 -21.88 2.28 -8.26
C TYR A 29 -21.66 3.76 -7.92
N VAL A 30 -20.42 4.26 -8.06
CA VAL A 30 -20.08 5.68 -7.85
C VAL A 30 -20.88 6.56 -8.81
N TYR A 31 -20.95 6.20 -10.08
CA TYR A 31 -21.73 6.94 -11.07
C TYR A 31 -23.23 6.98 -10.75
N ALA A 32 -23.80 5.85 -10.31
CA ALA A 32 -25.22 5.75 -9.99
C ALA A 32 -25.64 6.61 -8.78
N HIS A 33 -24.75 6.85 -7.82
CA HIS A 33 -25.06 7.58 -6.59
C HIS A 33 -24.59 9.04 -6.61
N GLY A 34 -23.45 9.33 -7.26
CA GLY A 34 -22.83 10.66 -7.27
C GLY A 34 -22.71 11.31 -8.64
N GLY A 35 -23.20 10.64 -9.69
CA GLY A 35 -23.15 11.13 -11.07
C GLY A 35 -21.72 11.30 -11.61
N LEU A 36 -21.57 12.15 -12.63
CA LEU A 36 -20.29 12.43 -13.27
C LEU A 36 -19.31 13.20 -12.37
N SER A 37 -19.80 14.04 -11.46
CA SER A 37 -18.96 14.83 -10.56
C SER A 37 -18.20 13.94 -9.59
N GLU A 38 -18.87 12.96 -8.98
CA GLU A 38 -18.20 12.06 -8.03
C GLU A 38 -17.28 11.09 -8.77
N LEU A 39 -17.70 10.59 -9.94
CA LEU A 39 -16.86 9.73 -10.77
C LEU A 39 -15.55 10.42 -11.18
N THR A 40 -15.61 11.68 -11.61
CA THR A 40 -14.42 12.46 -11.97
C THR A 40 -13.54 12.77 -10.75
N ALA A 41 -14.14 13.06 -9.60
CA ALA A 41 -13.41 13.25 -8.35
C ALA A 41 -12.66 11.98 -7.91
N VAL A 42 -13.35 10.83 -7.87
CA VAL A 42 -12.75 9.53 -7.51
C VAL A 42 -11.62 9.17 -8.47
N THR A 43 -11.83 9.32 -9.78
CA THR A 43 -10.79 8.99 -10.78
C THR A 43 -9.59 9.92 -10.71
N THR A 44 -9.80 11.22 -10.47
CA THR A 44 -8.71 12.20 -10.26
C THR A 44 -7.93 11.88 -8.98
N LEU A 45 -8.63 11.58 -7.89
CA LEU A 45 -8.02 11.19 -6.61
C LEU A 45 -7.30 9.84 -6.71
N ALA A 46 -7.79 8.89 -7.51
CA ALA A 46 -7.08 7.65 -7.82
C ALA A 46 -5.73 7.93 -8.48
N SER A 47 -5.70 8.80 -9.49
CA SER A 47 -4.45 9.20 -10.14
C SER A 47 -3.48 9.93 -9.19
N GLY A 48 -4.00 10.80 -8.31
CA GLY A 48 -3.19 11.50 -7.31
C GLY A 48 -2.68 10.62 -6.17
N SER A 49 -3.49 9.63 -5.75
CA SER A 49 -3.14 8.64 -4.72
C SER A 49 -1.94 7.81 -5.17
N PHE A 50 -1.90 7.43 -6.45
CA PHE A 50 -0.77 6.71 -7.02
C PHE A 50 0.56 7.50 -6.92
N LEU A 51 0.54 8.80 -7.19
CA LEU A 51 1.77 9.59 -7.34
C LEU A 51 2.34 10.12 -6.01
N PHE A 52 1.48 10.50 -5.05
CA PHE A 52 1.93 11.24 -3.87
C PHE A 52 1.23 10.87 -2.58
N PHE A 53 -0.09 10.64 -2.59
CA PHE A 53 -0.88 10.59 -1.36
C PHE A 53 -1.05 9.18 -0.77
N GLY A 54 -0.89 8.11 -1.56
CA GLY A 54 -1.13 6.73 -1.12
C GLY A 54 -2.46 6.61 -0.37
N LYS A 55 -2.41 5.98 0.81
CA LYS A 55 -3.59 5.74 1.68
C LYS A 55 -4.13 6.99 2.37
N LEU A 56 -3.40 8.13 2.34
CA LEU A 56 -3.87 9.39 2.91
C LEU A 56 -5.03 10.01 2.12
N VAL A 57 -5.22 9.59 0.87
CA VAL A 57 -6.35 10.05 0.04
C VAL A 57 -7.70 9.79 0.70
N ILE A 58 -7.79 8.79 1.58
CA ILE A 58 -8.99 8.42 2.34
C ILE A 58 -9.49 9.59 3.21
N PHE A 59 -8.57 10.39 3.78
CA PHE A 59 -8.92 11.59 4.53
C PHE A 59 -9.48 12.72 3.64
N GLY A 60 -9.29 12.63 2.32
CA GLY A 60 -9.91 13.55 1.36
C GLY A 60 -11.45 13.55 1.45
N GLY A 61 -12.04 12.44 1.87
CA GLY A 61 -13.49 12.31 2.08
C GLY A 61 -14.04 13.09 3.27
N LEU A 62 -13.19 13.80 4.02
CA LEU A 62 -13.61 14.75 5.08
C LEU A 62 -14.00 16.12 4.53
N LYS A 63 -13.72 16.42 3.27
CA LYS A 63 -14.06 17.70 2.65
C LYS A 63 -15.49 17.67 2.12
N ASP A 64 -16.21 18.77 2.28
CA ASP A 64 -17.54 18.93 1.71
C ASP A 64 -17.50 18.76 0.19
N GLY A 65 -18.41 17.94 -0.34
CA GLY A 65 -18.49 17.61 -1.76
C GLY A 65 -17.42 16.64 -2.28
N ALA A 66 -16.56 16.09 -1.41
CA ALA A 66 -15.64 15.02 -1.78
C ALA A 66 -16.32 13.64 -1.77
N PRO A 67 -15.76 12.64 -2.49
CA PRO A 67 -16.29 11.28 -2.45
C PRO A 67 -16.26 10.71 -1.01
N PRO A 68 -17.22 9.84 -0.65
CA PRO A 68 -17.31 9.26 0.70
C PRO A 68 -16.03 8.54 1.13
N ILE A 69 -15.69 8.61 2.41
CA ILE A 69 -14.50 7.97 3.02
C ILE A 69 -14.38 6.49 2.63
N TRP A 70 -15.48 5.74 2.73
CA TRP A 70 -15.52 4.31 2.40
C TRP A 70 -15.34 4.03 0.89
N SER A 71 -15.83 4.94 0.05
CA SER A 71 -15.61 4.90 -1.40
C SER A 71 -14.11 5.05 -1.72
N LEU A 72 -13.44 6.03 -1.10
CA LEU A 72 -11.99 6.26 -1.24
C LEU A 72 -11.15 5.12 -0.65
N ALA A 73 -11.60 4.48 0.42
CA ALA A 73 -10.95 3.32 1.01
C ALA A 73 -11.00 2.11 0.07
N LEU A 74 -12.18 1.82 -0.50
CA LEU A 74 -12.37 0.75 -1.49
C LEU A 74 -11.57 1.03 -2.76
N MET A 75 -11.58 2.28 -3.25
CA MET A 75 -10.75 2.72 -4.38
C MET A 75 -9.28 2.42 -4.14
N THR A 76 -8.74 2.83 -3.00
CA THR A 76 -7.32 2.65 -2.64
C THR A 76 -6.97 1.16 -2.59
N PHE A 77 -7.84 0.34 -2.01
CA PHE A 77 -7.67 -1.11 -1.97
C PHE A 77 -7.65 -1.75 -3.38
N LEU A 78 -8.57 -1.34 -4.25
CA LEU A 78 -8.62 -1.84 -5.63
C LEU A 78 -7.38 -1.45 -6.43
N ILE A 79 -6.86 -0.22 -6.25
CA ILE A 79 -5.60 0.23 -6.88
C ILE A 79 -4.43 -0.66 -6.44
N ASP A 80 -4.30 -0.92 -5.14
CA ASP A 80 -3.24 -1.79 -4.61
C ASP A 80 -3.34 -3.22 -5.18
N LEU A 81 -4.56 -3.74 -5.32
CA LEU A 81 -4.79 -5.03 -5.98
C LEU A 81 -4.42 -5.02 -7.46
N VAL A 82 -4.73 -3.94 -8.19
CA VAL A 82 -4.32 -3.80 -9.60
C VAL A 82 -2.80 -3.88 -9.71
N PHE A 83 -2.07 -3.17 -8.86
CA PHE A 83 -0.60 -3.24 -8.86
C PHE A 83 -0.09 -4.62 -8.47
N ALA A 84 -0.69 -5.26 -7.46
CA ALA A 84 -0.33 -6.61 -7.06
C ALA A 84 -0.52 -7.61 -8.21
N PHE A 85 -1.64 -7.55 -8.93
CA PHE A 85 -1.94 -8.41 -10.08
C PHE A 85 -1.06 -8.09 -11.28
N ALA A 86 -0.90 -6.82 -11.63
CA ALA A 86 -0.06 -6.36 -12.73
C ALA A 86 1.40 -6.77 -12.52
N LEU A 87 1.91 -6.66 -11.29
CA LEU A 87 3.24 -7.12 -10.95
C LEU A 87 3.31 -8.64 -10.90
N ALA A 88 2.37 -9.34 -10.27
CA ALA A 88 2.38 -10.80 -10.25
C ALA A 88 2.37 -11.44 -11.65
N THR A 89 1.65 -10.84 -12.60
CA THR A 89 1.55 -11.29 -14.00
C THR A 89 2.70 -10.76 -14.87
N GLY A 90 3.07 -9.49 -14.73
CA GLY A 90 4.10 -8.81 -15.52
C GLY A 90 5.54 -9.05 -15.05
N LEU A 91 5.77 -9.53 -13.82
CA LEU A 91 7.13 -9.74 -13.29
C LEU A 91 7.93 -10.78 -14.06
N LEU A 92 7.32 -11.62 -14.90
CA LEU A 92 8.07 -12.48 -15.81
C LEU A 92 8.91 -11.66 -16.80
N GLY A 93 8.39 -10.53 -17.27
CA GLY A 93 9.14 -9.58 -18.07
C GLY A 93 10.22 -8.87 -17.25
N LEU A 94 9.92 -8.54 -15.99
CA LEU A 94 10.83 -7.82 -15.09
C LEU A 94 12.03 -8.68 -14.64
N GLU A 95 11.82 -9.97 -14.34
CA GLU A 95 12.88 -10.93 -14.00
C GLU A 95 13.76 -11.30 -15.21
N ARG A 96 13.24 -11.12 -16.44
CA ARG A 96 13.97 -11.32 -17.71
C ARG A 96 14.70 -10.06 -18.19
N SER A 97 14.41 -8.89 -17.62
CA SER A 97 15.10 -7.65 -17.97
C SER A 97 16.58 -7.72 -17.56
N PRO A 98 17.52 -7.31 -18.44
CA PRO A 98 18.96 -7.36 -18.15
C PRO A 98 19.37 -6.45 -16.98
N LEU A 99 18.62 -5.38 -16.71
CA LEU A 99 18.90 -4.43 -15.61
C LEU A 99 18.31 -4.91 -14.27
N LEU A 100 17.00 -5.19 -14.24
CA LEU A 100 16.29 -5.50 -13.00
C LEU A 100 16.39 -6.99 -12.62
N GLY A 101 16.47 -7.88 -13.59
CA GLY A 101 16.52 -9.33 -13.37
C GLY A 101 17.79 -9.76 -12.62
N GLY A 102 18.92 -9.13 -12.89
CA GLY A 102 20.18 -9.38 -12.18
C GLY A 102 20.11 -9.00 -10.70
N TRP A 103 19.53 -7.84 -10.39
CA TRP A 103 19.33 -7.38 -9.01
C TRP A 103 18.35 -8.28 -8.25
N LEU A 104 17.20 -8.64 -8.86
CA LEU A 104 16.24 -9.57 -8.24
C LEU A 104 16.86 -10.95 -7.96
N LYS A 105 17.66 -11.49 -8.89
CA LYS A 105 18.35 -12.77 -8.70
C LYS A 105 19.34 -12.71 -7.53
N LYS A 106 20.16 -11.65 -7.47
CA LYS A 106 21.12 -11.44 -6.37
C LYS A 106 20.41 -11.25 -5.03
N GLY A 107 19.36 -10.43 -4.99
CA GLY A 107 18.54 -10.21 -3.79
C GLY A 107 17.87 -11.48 -3.30
N ARG A 108 17.31 -12.27 -4.23
CA ARG A 108 16.70 -13.58 -3.91
C ARG A 108 17.73 -14.60 -3.43
N ALA A 109 18.94 -14.62 -3.99
CA ALA A 109 20.00 -15.50 -3.52
C ALA A 109 20.35 -15.19 -2.05
N ARG A 110 20.57 -13.91 -1.73
CA ARG A 110 20.79 -13.46 -0.35
C ARG A 110 19.63 -13.80 0.58
N ALA A 111 18.39 -13.52 0.16
CA ALA A 111 17.21 -13.86 0.93
C ALA A 111 17.11 -15.37 1.17
N LYS A 112 17.44 -16.19 0.16
CA LYS A 112 17.47 -17.65 0.29
C LYS A 112 18.53 -18.10 1.30
N ASP A 113 19.72 -17.50 1.29
CA ASP A 113 20.78 -17.85 2.23
C ASP A 113 20.35 -17.53 3.68
N VAL A 114 19.78 -16.35 3.91
CA VAL A 114 19.20 -15.97 5.21
C VAL A 114 18.07 -16.92 5.63
N LEU A 115 17.17 -17.28 4.71
CA LEU A 115 16.07 -18.20 5.00
C LEU A 115 16.52 -19.65 5.23
N ARG A 116 17.70 -20.05 4.73
CA ARG A 116 18.31 -21.35 5.02
C ARG A 116 18.94 -21.36 6.41
N GLU A 117 19.56 -20.26 6.80
CA GLU A 117 20.14 -20.09 8.14
C GLU A 117 19.04 -20.01 9.21
N TYR A 118 17.91 -19.35 8.91
CA TYR A 118 16.77 -19.21 9.82
C TYR A 118 15.47 -19.79 9.22
N PRO A 119 15.26 -21.11 9.27
CA PRO A 119 14.10 -21.78 8.63
C PRO A 119 12.75 -21.34 9.22
N GLY A 120 12.73 -20.83 10.45
CA GLY A 120 11.55 -20.19 11.04
C GLY A 120 11.07 -18.97 10.25
N LEU A 121 11.99 -18.13 9.74
CA LEU A 121 11.63 -16.93 8.97
C LEU A 121 10.87 -17.28 7.68
N ARG A 122 11.09 -18.47 7.10
CA ARG A 122 10.38 -18.89 5.89
C ARG A 122 8.88 -19.04 6.11
N ARG A 123 8.46 -19.45 7.31
CA ARG A 123 7.05 -19.54 7.70
C ARG A 123 6.44 -18.15 7.94
N TRP A 124 7.26 -17.19 8.37
CA TRP A 124 6.86 -15.81 8.64
C TRP A 124 6.96 -14.88 7.43
N ALA A 125 7.54 -15.32 6.31
CA ALA A 125 7.74 -14.48 5.12
C ALA A 125 6.44 -13.84 4.61
N PHE A 126 5.32 -14.57 4.65
CA PHE A 126 4.00 -14.04 4.31
C PHE A 126 3.60 -12.88 5.24
N PHE A 127 3.64 -13.10 6.55
CA PHE A 127 3.30 -12.10 7.56
C PHE A 127 4.27 -10.92 7.57
N GLY A 128 5.54 -11.13 7.26
CA GLY A 128 6.53 -10.07 7.11
C GLY A 128 6.19 -9.14 5.95
N VAL A 129 5.70 -9.67 4.82
CA VAL A 129 5.18 -8.85 3.72
C VAL A 129 3.92 -8.10 4.15
N VAL A 130 2.99 -8.77 4.84
CA VAL A 130 1.77 -8.12 5.35
C VAL A 130 2.12 -6.93 6.25
N ALA A 131 2.99 -7.16 7.25
CA ALA A 131 3.45 -6.13 8.17
C ALA A 131 4.18 -4.98 7.45
N PHE A 132 5.00 -5.30 6.44
CA PHE A 132 5.71 -4.30 5.65
C PHE A 132 4.76 -3.40 4.86
N VAL A 133 3.73 -3.97 4.22
CA VAL A 133 2.75 -3.21 3.42
C VAL A 133 1.74 -2.44 4.28
N LEU A 134 1.55 -2.89 5.53
CA LEU A 134 0.77 -2.15 6.53
C LEU A 134 1.43 -0.82 6.93
N LEU A 135 2.75 -0.70 6.81
CA LEU A 135 3.43 0.54 7.13
C LEU A 135 2.92 1.67 6.22
N PRO A 136 2.59 2.85 6.78
CA PRO A 136 2.05 3.98 6.04
C PRO A 136 3.15 4.74 5.29
N ILE A 137 3.89 4.04 4.42
CA ILE A 137 4.88 4.63 3.54
C ILE A 137 4.16 5.01 2.24
N ALA A 138 4.07 6.30 1.95
CA ALA A 138 3.34 6.84 0.81
C ALA A 138 3.87 6.25 -0.52
N GLY A 139 2.96 5.86 -1.41
CA GLY A 139 3.27 5.50 -2.80
C GLY A 139 3.98 4.15 -3.02
N THR A 140 4.35 3.39 -1.98
CA THR A 140 5.21 2.20 -2.15
C THR A 140 4.62 0.88 -1.68
N GLY A 141 3.48 0.88 -0.99
CA GLY A 141 2.94 -0.31 -0.31
C GLY A 141 2.79 -1.54 -1.21
N ALA A 142 1.87 -1.52 -2.18
CA ALA A 142 1.62 -2.68 -3.04
C ALA A 142 2.77 -3.01 -4.01
N ILE A 143 3.43 -1.99 -4.56
CA ILE A 143 4.53 -2.17 -5.53
C ILE A 143 5.75 -2.78 -4.85
N THR A 144 6.25 -2.14 -3.80
CA THR A 144 7.42 -2.62 -3.06
C THR A 144 7.09 -3.92 -2.34
N GLY A 145 5.88 -4.06 -1.78
CA GLY A 145 5.39 -5.31 -1.20
C GLY A 145 5.42 -6.48 -2.18
N SER A 146 5.01 -6.26 -3.43
CA SER A 146 5.08 -7.27 -4.50
C SER A 146 6.51 -7.70 -4.79
N ILE A 147 7.45 -6.75 -4.83
CA ILE A 147 8.87 -7.03 -5.04
C ILE A 147 9.44 -7.82 -3.86
N VAL A 148 9.18 -7.39 -2.62
CA VAL A 148 9.64 -8.06 -1.39
C VAL A 148 9.10 -9.48 -1.31
N ALA A 149 7.81 -9.68 -1.61
CA ALA A 149 7.20 -11.01 -1.66
C ALA A 149 7.96 -11.95 -2.61
N ARG A 150 8.39 -11.45 -3.77
CA ARG A 150 9.15 -12.22 -4.76
C ARG A 150 10.58 -12.49 -4.32
N LEU A 151 11.25 -11.53 -3.66
CA LEU A 151 12.58 -11.70 -3.09
C LEU A 151 12.58 -12.79 -2.00
N LEU A 152 11.57 -12.79 -1.14
CA LEU A 152 11.37 -13.81 -0.10
C LEU A 152 10.91 -15.18 -0.65
N GLY A 153 10.65 -15.27 -1.96
CA GLY A 153 10.27 -16.52 -2.61
C GLY A 153 8.82 -16.93 -2.34
N LEU A 154 7.92 -15.99 -2.08
CA LEU A 154 6.49 -16.26 -2.07
C LEU A 154 6.00 -16.58 -3.50
N SER A 155 4.98 -17.43 -3.59
CA SER A 155 4.25 -17.63 -4.84
C SER A 155 3.51 -16.36 -5.24
N ARG A 156 3.07 -16.28 -6.49
CA ARG A 156 2.33 -15.09 -6.99
C ARG A 156 1.06 -14.87 -6.19
N LEU A 157 0.30 -15.94 -5.97
CA LEU A 157 -0.95 -15.89 -5.21
C LEU A 157 -0.72 -15.53 -3.75
N ALA A 158 0.34 -16.06 -3.12
CA ALA A 158 0.70 -15.68 -1.76
C ALA A 158 1.12 -14.20 -1.67
N GLY A 159 1.83 -13.67 -2.67
CA GLY A 159 2.17 -12.25 -2.74
C GLY A 159 0.94 -11.35 -2.88
N ILE A 160 0.03 -11.68 -3.81
CA ILE A 160 -1.25 -10.97 -3.98
C ILE A 160 -2.06 -11.03 -2.69
N GLY A 161 -2.18 -12.22 -2.07
CA GLY A 161 -2.90 -12.39 -0.81
C GLY A 161 -2.34 -11.56 0.33
N ALA A 162 -1.01 -11.49 0.47
CA ALA A 162 -0.37 -10.65 1.49
C ALA A 162 -0.69 -9.16 1.28
N ILE A 163 -0.65 -8.69 0.03
CA ILE A 163 -0.97 -7.29 -0.31
C ILE A 163 -2.45 -7.01 -0.10
N ALA A 164 -3.33 -7.93 -0.49
CA ALA A 164 -4.76 -7.81 -0.27
C ALA A 164 -5.09 -7.68 1.23
N MET A 165 -4.50 -8.55 2.07
CA MET A 165 -4.71 -8.50 3.52
C MET A 165 -4.19 -7.19 4.12
N ALA A 166 -2.96 -6.79 3.78
CA ALA A 166 -2.36 -5.58 4.32
C ALA A 166 -3.04 -4.30 3.83
N SER A 167 -3.36 -4.21 2.54
CA SER A 167 -4.05 -3.06 1.95
C SER A 167 -5.47 -2.96 2.47
N GLY A 168 -6.21 -4.06 2.53
CA GLY A 168 -7.57 -4.08 3.07
C GLY A 168 -7.61 -3.63 4.53
N TRP A 169 -6.71 -4.18 5.38
CA TRP A 169 -6.64 -3.78 6.78
C TRP A 169 -6.21 -2.33 6.97
N ALA A 170 -5.24 -1.86 6.18
CA ALA A 170 -4.84 -0.46 6.23
C ALA A 170 -5.95 0.46 5.74
N ALA A 171 -6.58 0.19 4.59
CA ALA A 171 -7.67 0.99 4.07
C ALA A 171 -8.84 1.06 5.07
N PHE A 172 -9.17 -0.07 5.70
CA PHE A 172 -10.15 -0.12 6.77
C PHE A 172 -9.75 0.73 7.98
N ALA A 173 -8.52 0.57 8.50
CA ALA A 173 -8.03 1.35 9.63
C ALA A 173 -8.02 2.87 9.32
N PHE A 174 -7.56 3.26 8.14
CA PHE A 174 -7.56 4.65 7.69
C PHE A 174 -8.98 5.20 7.47
N ALA A 175 -9.92 4.39 7.00
CA ALA A 175 -11.32 4.79 6.87
C ALA A 175 -11.96 5.01 8.24
N LEU A 176 -11.74 4.10 9.20
CA LEU A 176 -12.19 4.27 10.58
C LEU A 176 -11.56 5.50 11.22
N LEU A 177 -10.25 5.68 11.05
CA LEU A 177 -9.56 6.87 11.53
C LEU A 177 -10.15 8.14 10.92
N ALA A 178 -10.38 8.18 9.61
CA ALA A 178 -11.01 9.34 8.98
C ALA A 178 -12.43 9.56 9.51
N GLN A 179 -13.25 8.50 9.63
CA GLN A 179 -14.63 8.62 10.10
C GLN A 179 -14.71 9.14 11.55
N PHE A 180 -13.96 8.53 12.47
CA PHE A 180 -13.99 8.92 13.89
C PHE A 180 -13.16 10.15 14.19
N ALA A 181 -11.98 10.27 13.59
CA ALA A 181 -11.13 11.44 13.79
C ALA A 181 -11.68 12.64 13.03
N GLY A 182 -12.44 12.51 11.94
CA GLY A 182 -13.09 13.65 11.28
C GLY A 182 -14.12 14.32 12.19
N GLU A 183 -14.99 13.52 12.79
CA GLU A 183 -16.03 13.96 13.72
C GLU A 183 -15.43 14.56 15.00
N GLN A 184 -14.32 13.99 15.49
CA GLN A 184 -13.60 14.52 16.66
C GLN A 184 -12.63 15.65 16.32
N ALA A 185 -12.06 15.70 15.11
CA ALA A 185 -11.05 16.69 14.72
C ALA A 185 -11.66 18.08 14.72
N GLU A 186 -12.91 18.24 14.32
CA GLU A 186 -13.55 19.56 14.38
C GLU A 186 -13.65 20.07 15.83
N ASN A 187 -13.91 19.16 16.78
CA ASN A 187 -13.95 19.48 18.22
C ASN A 187 -12.55 19.61 18.84
N MET A 188 -11.58 18.82 18.39
CA MET A 188 -10.19 18.84 18.86
C MET A 188 -9.41 20.04 18.31
N LEU A 189 -9.66 20.46 17.06
CA LEU A 189 -9.06 21.65 16.44
C LEU A 189 -9.57 22.94 17.08
N LYS A 190 -10.82 22.95 17.58
CA LYS A 190 -11.35 24.05 18.39
C LYS A 190 -10.72 24.10 19.79
N ASN A 191 -10.05 23.03 20.25
CA ASN A 191 -9.38 23.00 21.54
C ASN A 191 -7.89 23.39 21.42
N PRO A 192 -7.49 24.60 21.85
CA PRO A 192 -6.14 25.11 21.65
C PRO A 192 -5.06 24.30 22.39
N LEU A 193 -5.41 23.59 23.47
CA LEU A 193 -4.46 22.75 24.22
C LEU A 193 -4.08 21.49 23.43
N ILE A 194 -5.03 20.89 22.71
CA ILE A 194 -4.76 19.70 21.89
C ILE A 194 -3.90 20.09 20.69
N VAL A 195 -4.22 21.22 20.05
CA VAL A 195 -3.43 21.76 18.94
C VAL A 195 -2.00 22.09 19.39
N ALA A 196 -1.84 22.79 20.52
CA ALA A 196 -0.52 23.09 21.07
C ALA A 196 0.26 21.83 21.46
N GLY A 197 -0.42 20.81 22.01
CA GLY A 197 0.17 19.51 22.34
C GLY A 197 0.69 18.77 21.11
N VAL A 198 -0.12 18.68 20.04
CA VAL A 198 0.28 18.03 18.78
C VAL A 198 1.45 18.77 18.12
N LEU A 199 1.41 20.10 18.07
CA LEU A 199 2.51 20.91 17.52
C LEU A 199 3.79 20.78 18.36
N GLY A 200 3.67 20.77 19.69
CA GLY A 200 4.80 20.55 20.59
C GLY A 200 5.44 19.18 20.42
N LEU A 201 4.63 18.14 20.26
CA LEU A 201 5.09 16.76 20.09
C LEU A 201 5.76 16.55 18.71
N ALA A 202 5.16 17.10 17.65
CA ALA A 202 5.75 17.11 16.32
C ALA A 202 7.09 17.89 16.30
N GLY A 203 7.14 19.04 16.96
CA GLY A 203 8.37 19.82 17.14
C GLY A 203 9.45 19.06 17.90
N ALA A 204 9.09 18.38 19.00
CA ALA A 204 10.02 17.58 19.79
C ALA A 204 10.57 16.38 19.00
N LEU A 205 9.72 15.67 18.24
CA LEU A 205 10.15 14.57 17.39
C LEU A 205 11.05 15.07 16.25
N GLY A 206 10.66 16.15 15.57
CA GLY A 206 11.47 16.79 14.53
C GLY A 206 12.83 17.26 15.05
N TRP A 207 12.85 17.86 16.24
CA TRP A 207 14.08 18.26 16.93
C TRP A 207 14.96 17.07 17.32
N SER A 208 14.36 15.98 17.79
CA SER A 208 15.09 14.75 18.12
C SER A 208 15.74 14.11 16.89
N ALA A 209 15.03 14.11 15.76
CA ALA A 209 15.54 13.62 14.49
C ALA A 209 16.64 14.55 13.95
N TYR A 210 16.44 15.88 14.01
CA TYR A 210 17.43 16.87 13.63
C TYR A 210 18.73 16.73 14.43
N ARG A 211 18.63 16.53 15.76
CA ARG A 211 19.81 16.29 16.61
C ARG A 211 20.54 15.01 16.22
N ARG A 212 19.82 13.92 15.96
CA ARG A 212 20.44 12.65 15.53
C ARG A 212 21.21 12.84 14.22
N VAL A 213 20.60 13.51 13.24
CA VAL A 213 21.26 13.81 11.95
C VAL A 213 22.48 14.72 12.13
N LEU A 214 22.42 15.76 12.97
CA LEU A 214 23.55 16.64 13.27
C LEU A 214 24.72 15.90 13.93
N VAL A 215 24.43 14.98 14.85
CA VAL A 215 25.43 14.15 15.50
C VAL A 215 26.09 13.21 14.49
N GLU A 216 25.31 12.62 13.58
CA GLU A 216 25.82 11.78 12.49
C GLU A 216 26.74 12.57 11.53
N LEU A 217 26.38 13.82 11.19
CA LEU A 217 27.16 14.68 10.29
C LEU A 217 28.48 15.13 10.92
N ARG A 218 28.49 15.47 12.22
CA ARG A 218 29.73 15.81 12.95
C ARG A 218 30.68 14.62 13.16
N ARG A 219 30.17 13.40 13.10
CA ARG A 219 30.98 12.19 13.23
C ARG A 219 31.69 11.80 11.92
N LYS A 220 31.32 12.43 10.80
CA LYS A 220 31.89 12.22 9.46
C LYS A 220 32.79 13.36 8.97
N SER A 221 32.92 14.46 9.72
CA SER A 221 33.92 15.52 9.52
C SER A 221 35.13 15.29 10.41
#